data_AF-A0A9E0GPS1-F1
#
_entry.id   AF-A0A9E0GPS1-F1
#
_cell.length_a   1.000
_cell.length_b   1.000
_cell.length_c   1.000
_cell.angle_alpha   90.00
_cell.angle_beta   90.00
_cell.angle_gamma   90.00
#
_symmetry.space_group_name_H-M   'P 1'
#
loop_
_entity.id
_entity.type
_entity.pdbx_description
1 polymer ?
#
loop_
_entity_poly.entity_id
_entity_poly.type
_entity_poly.pdbx_seq_one_letter_code
_entity_poly.pdbx_strand_id
1 'polypeptide(L)'
;MKSSLDSRFRKKILTAAEIEFVQSSKNPVQTLWSFWACKETAYKIRKKHCTDVSFLPGRWEVCLAPPDKRYTDGEIAVSASQKVYLRLFFNDDYIHCIGTDEFAMRGNIICGVAPMPEPKDGNGHEASSYVRSIVAQKLGEFLSVNPADIEIKRKKVNGELQPPRIAAGVARSGIDISMSHDGRFVAYAFLS
;
A
#
# COMPACT_ATOMS: atom_id res chain seq x y z
N MET A 1 -17.43 16.29 10.22
CA MET A 1 -16.59 15.76 9.12
C MET A 1 -16.36 16.89 8.12
N LYS A 2 -15.17 17.53 8.10
CA LYS A 2 -14.82 18.43 6.98
C LYS A 2 -14.73 17.54 5.75
N SER A 3 -15.54 17.83 4.74
CA SER A 3 -15.61 17.04 3.51
C SER A 3 -14.20 16.84 2.93
N SER A 4 -13.81 15.59 2.69
CA SER A 4 -12.59 15.22 1.93
C SER A 4 -12.59 15.80 0.51
N LEU A 5 -13.69 16.43 0.09
CA LEU A 5 -13.82 17.23 -1.13
C LEU A 5 -13.46 18.71 -0.91
N ASP A 6 -12.89 19.12 0.22
CA ASP A 6 -12.34 20.48 0.34
C ASP A 6 -11.32 20.73 -0.79
N SER A 7 -11.53 21.82 -1.54
CA SER A 7 -10.68 22.23 -2.65
C SER A 7 -9.21 22.37 -2.26
N ARG A 8 -8.91 22.81 -1.02
CA ARG A 8 -7.53 22.96 -0.53
C ARG A 8 -6.86 21.61 -0.31
N PHE A 9 -7.61 20.63 0.22
CA PHE A 9 -7.11 19.28 0.44
C PHE A 9 -6.81 18.59 -0.90
N ARG A 10 -7.73 18.68 -1.86
CA ARG A 10 -7.54 18.11 -3.21
C ARG A 10 -6.32 18.69 -3.91
N LYS A 11 -6.13 20.02 -3.89
CA LYS A 11 -4.95 20.68 -4.49
C LYS A 11 -3.61 20.29 -3.86
N LYS A 12 -3.60 19.82 -2.61
CA LYS A 12 -2.39 19.34 -1.94
C LYS A 12 -1.99 17.93 -2.40
N ILE A 13 -2.99 17.12 -2.76
CA ILE A 13 -2.82 15.68 -3.01
C ILE A 13 -2.79 15.37 -4.50
N LEU A 14 -3.67 16.00 -5.26
CA LEU A 14 -3.93 15.72 -6.65
C LEU A 14 -3.27 16.75 -7.56
N THR A 15 -2.89 16.31 -8.76
CA THR A 15 -2.54 17.22 -9.86
C THR A 15 -3.80 17.88 -10.42
N ALA A 16 -3.66 18.90 -11.27
CA ALA A 16 -4.81 19.54 -11.92
C ALA A 16 -5.62 18.53 -12.76
N ALA A 17 -4.94 17.70 -13.56
CA ALA A 17 -5.57 16.67 -14.37
C ALA A 17 -6.32 15.62 -13.53
N GLU A 18 -5.75 15.21 -12.38
CA GLU A 18 -6.41 14.29 -11.46
C GLU A 18 -7.63 14.92 -10.77
N ILE A 19 -7.60 16.22 -10.48
CA ILE A 19 -8.76 16.94 -9.93
C ILE A 19 -9.91 16.94 -10.94
N GLU A 20 -9.63 17.26 -12.20
CA GLU A 20 -10.61 17.23 -13.28
C GLU A 20 -11.19 15.81 -13.43
N PHE A 21 -10.33 14.80 -13.46
CA PHE A 21 -10.76 13.40 -13.55
C PHE A 21 -11.66 12.97 -12.39
N VAL A 22 -11.30 13.34 -11.14
CA VAL A 22 -12.14 13.08 -9.96
C VAL A 22 -13.51 13.73 -10.11
N GLN A 23 -13.57 14.99 -10.58
CA GLN A 23 -14.81 15.75 -10.75
C GLN A 23 -15.71 15.17 -11.83
N SER A 24 -15.16 14.64 -12.91
CA SER A 24 -15.93 14.01 -14.00
C SER A 24 -16.28 12.54 -13.75
N SER A 25 -15.71 11.92 -12.72
CA SER A 25 -15.90 10.48 -12.45
C SER A 25 -17.29 10.17 -11.89
N LYS A 26 -17.80 8.97 -12.19
CA LYS A 26 -19.08 8.48 -11.64
C LYS A 26 -19.05 8.31 -10.12
N ASN A 27 -17.89 8.00 -9.55
CA ASN A 27 -17.68 7.89 -8.11
C ASN A 27 -16.47 8.74 -7.68
N PRO A 28 -16.66 10.05 -7.43
CA PRO A 28 -15.57 10.97 -7.08
C PRO A 28 -14.84 10.61 -5.79
N VAL A 29 -15.55 10.06 -4.80
CA VAL A 29 -14.96 9.69 -3.51
C VAL A 29 -14.01 8.51 -3.68
N GLN A 30 -14.47 7.44 -4.33
CA GLN A 30 -13.61 6.29 -4.64
C GLN A 30 -12.42 6.72 -5.51
N THR A 31 -12.64 7.53 -6.54
CA THR A 31 -11.58 8.00 -7.44
C THR A 31 -10.51 8.82 -6.70
N LEU A 32 -10.92 9.72 -5.80
CA LEU A 32 -9.98 10.46 -4.94
C LEU A 32 -9.11 9.52 -4.11
N TRP A 33 -9.73 8.53 -3.46
CA TRP A 33 -9.02 7.59 -2.61
C TRP A 33 -8.14 6.60 -3.40
N SER A 34 -8.51 6.30 -4.65
CA SER A 34 -7.66 5.56 -5.59
C SER A 34 -6.36 6.29 -5.85
N PHE A 35 -6.42 7.59 -6.18
CA PHE A 35 -5.21 8.39 -6.37
C PHE A 35 -4.38 8.50 -5.09
N TRP A 36 -5.02 8.72 -3.95
CA TRP A 36 -4.33 8.73 -2.66
C TRP A 36 -3.57 7.42 -2.40
N ALA A 37 -4.24 6.28 -2.56
CA ALA A 37 -3.64 4.96 -2.36
C ALA A 37 -2.45 4.72 -3.30
N CYS A 38 -2.57 5.11 -4.58
CA CYS A 38 -1.48 5.00 -5.56
C CYS A 38 -0.25 5.82 -5.13
N LYS A 39 -0.46 7.07 -4.70
CA LYS A 39 0.64 7.97 -4.29
C LYS A 39 1.29 7.53 -2.99
N GLU A 40 0.52 7.06 -2.01
CA GLU A 40 1.03 6.46 -0.79
C GLU A 40 1.89 5.21 -1.08
N THR A 41 1.45 4.37 -2.02
CA THR A 41 2.21 3.19 -2.46
C THR A 41 3.55 3.59 -3.09
N ALA A 42 3.55 4.56 -4.01
CA ALA A 42 4.79 5.07 -4.59
C ALA A 42 5.72 5.66 -3.53
N TYR A 43 5.19 6.42 -2.57
CA TYR A 43 6.00 6.98 -1.48
C TYR A 43 6.69 5.91 -0.65
N LYS A 44 5.95 4.86 -0.25
CA LYS A 44 6.49 3.76 0.55
C LYS A 44 7.59 3.01 -0.18
N ILE A 45 7.44 2.77 -1.47
CA ILE A 45 8.47 2.16 -2.30
C ILE A 45 9.69 3.08 -2.34
N ARG A 46 9.52 4.37 -2.65
CA ARG A 46 10.64 5.33 -2.68
C ARG A 46 11.38 5.44 -1.36
N LYS A 47 10.67 5.44 -0.23
CA LYS A 47 11.26 5.51 1.12
C LYS A 47 12.14 4.28 1.43
N LYS A 48 11.93 3.13 0.76
CA LYS A 48 12.81 1.96 0.88
C LYS A 48 14.17 2.14 0.21
N HIS A 49 14.26 2.96 -0.85
CA HIS A 49 15.52 3.23 -1.56
C HIS A 49 16.20 4.54 -1.14
N CYS A 50 15.42 5.53 -0.70
CA CYS A 50 15.92 6.85 -0.30
C CYS A 50 15.23 7.30 0.98
N THR A 51 16.00 7.43 2.06
CA THR A 51 15.48 7.84 3.37
C THR A 51 15.04 9.30 3.42
N ASP A 52 15.52 10.14 2.49
CA ASP A 52 15.26 11.59 2.43
C ASP A 52 14.14 11.96 1.43
N VAL A 53 13.28 11.01 1.06
CA VAL A 53 12.12 11.32 0.21
C VAL A 53 11.03 12.03 1.02
N SER A 54 10.63 13.21 0.57
CA SER A 54 9.46 13.93 1.09
C SER A 54 8.19 13.47 0.37
N PHE A 55 7.10 13.29 1.13
CA PHE A 55 5.80 12.98 0.53
C PHE A 55 5.13 14.24 -0.03
N LEU A 56 5.32 14.49 -1.33
CA LEU A 56 4.74 15.62 -2.06
C LEU A 56 3.79 15.10 -3.16
N PRO A 57 2.63 14.50 -2.79
CA PRO A 57 1.77 13.77 -3.71
C PRO A 57 1.29 14.59 -4.90
N GLY A 58 1.03 15.89 -4.73
CA GLY A 58 0.62 16.77 -5.84
C GLY A 58 1.67 16.96 -6.95
N ARG A 59 2.91 16.46 -6.77
CA ARG A 59 3.96 16.47 -7.81
C ARG A 59 4.08 15.14 -8.57
N TRP A 60 3.34 14.12 -8.16
CA TRP A 60 3.38 12.80 -8.78
C TRP A 60 2.08 12.58 -9.51
N GLU A 61 2.18 12.39 -10.81
CA GLU A 61 1.04 12.08 -11.66
C GLU A 61 0.81 10.57 -11.71
N VAL A 62 -0.44 10.17 -11.49
CA VAL A 62 -0.86 8.77 -11.61
C VAL A 62 -1.51 8.53 -12.96
N CYS A 63 -0.96 7.60 -13.72
CA CYS A 63 -1.56 7.10 -14.95
C CYS A 63 -2.18 5.72 -14.67
N LEU A 64 -3.52 5.65 -14.65
CA LEU A 64 -4.24 4.39 -14.50
C LEU A 64 -4.72 3.88 -15.86
N ALA A 65 -4.60 2.57 -16.08
CA ALA A 65 -5.22 1.91 -17.21
C ALA A 65 -6.76 1.93 -17.05
N PRO A 66 -7.52 1.69 -18.13
CA PRO A 66 -8.94 1.45 -18.03
C PRO A 66 -9.23 0.34 -17.01
N PRO A 67 -10.27 0.49 -16.16
CA PRO A 67 -10.54 -0.46 -15.09
C PRO A 67 -10.95 -1.84 -15.64
N ASP A 68 -10.31 -2.90 -15.13
CA ASP A 68 -10.78 -4.28 -15.25
C ASP A 68 -11.70 -4.61 -14.06
N LYS A 69 -12.45 -5.72 -14.15
CA LYS A 69 -13.42 -6.19 -13.14
C LYS A 69 -12.81 -6.46 -11.77
N ARG A 70 -11.49 -6.65 -11.66
CA ARG A 70 -10.81 -7.05 -10.41
C ARG A 70 -9.82 -6.02 -9.89
N TYR A 71 -9.15 -5.32 -10.79
CA TYR A 71 -8.15 -4.30 -10.47
C TYR A 71 -7.93 -3.40 -11.68
N THR A 72 -7.24 -2.28 -11.48
CA THR A 72 -6.62 -1.55 -12.58
C THR A 72 -5.12 -1.48 -12.36
N ASP A 73 -4.35 -1.70 -13.42
CA ASP A 73 -2.92 -1.47 -13.40
C ASP A 73 -2.63 0.01 -13.69
N GLY A 74 -1.47 0.49 -13.25
CA GLY A 74 -1.07 1.86 -13.51
C GLY A 74 0.42 2.08 -13.31
N GLU A 75 0.81 3.33 -13.45
CA GLU A 75 2.17 3.78 -13.15
C GLU A 75 2.18 5.19 -12.60
N ILE A 76 3.23 5.49 -11.82
CA ILE A 76 3.57 6.83 -11.35
C ILE A 76 5.02 7.11 -11.76
N ALA A 77 5.23 8.21 -12.50
CA ALA A 77 6.57 8.76 -12.69
C ALA A 77 6.98 9.52 -11.43
N VAL A 78 8.02 9.03 -10.74
CA VAL A 78 8.58 9.70 -9.55
C VAL A 78 9.70 10.67 -9.97
N SER A 79 10.42 10.33 -11.04
CA SER A 79 11.41 11.19 -11.70
C SER A 79 11.48 10.85 -13.19
N ALA A 80 12.33 11.55 -13.96
CA ALA A 80 12.48 11.33 -15.39
C ALA A 80 12.88 9.89 -15.76
N SER A 81 13.58 9.17 -14.87
CA SER A 81 14.05 7.80 -15.11
C SER A 81 13.47 6.76 -14.15
N GLN A 82 12.64 7.15 -13.19
CA GLN A 82 12.10 6.25 -12.18
C GLN A 82 10.59 6.21 -12.21
N LYS A 83 10.06 5.00 -12.38
CA LYS A 83 8.64 4.70 -12.31
C LYS A 83 8.34 3.76 -11.16
N VAL A 84 7.14 3.89 -10.65
CA VAL A 84 6.51 2.88 -9.81
C VAL A 84 5.36 2.30 -10.59
N TYR A 85 5.33 0.97 -10.73
CA TYR A 85 4.27 0.22 -11.37
C TYR A 85 3.28 -0.22 -10.31
N LEU A 86 2.00 0.00 -10.59
CA LEU A 86 0.93 -0.16 -9.62
C LEU A 86 -0.07 -1.22 -10.06
N ARG A 87 -0.73 -1.80 -9.07
CA ARG A 87 -2.00 -2.50 -9.22
C ARG A 87 -2.94 -2.05 -8.12
N LEU A 88 -4.11 -1.58 -8.52
CA LEU A 88 -5.12 -0.99 -7.65
C LEU A 88 -6.37 -1.86 -7.65
N PHE A 89 -6.68 -2.41 -6.48
CA PHE A 89 -7.91 -3.13 -6.19
C PHE A 89 -8.89 -2.18 -5.52
N PHE A 90 -10.16 -2.25 -5.91
CA PHE A 90 -11.20 -1.44 -5.30
C PHE A 90 -12.57 -2.11 -5.41
N ASN A 91 -13.42 -1.87 -4.42
CA ASN A 91 -14.83 -2.19 -4.42
C ASN A 91 -15.55 -1.21 -3.48
N ASP A 92 -16.81 -1.49 -3.14
CA ASP A 92 -17.61 -0.62 -2.27
C ASP A 92 -17.09 -0.57 -0.82
N ASP A 93 -16.25 -1.53 -0.41
CA ASP A 93 -15.75 -1.67 0.95
C ASP A 93 -14.34 -1.11 1.16
N TYR A 94 -13.45 -1.27 0.18
CA TYR A 94 -12.05 -0.90 0.32
C TYR A 94 -11.39 -0.47 -0.99
N ILE A 95 -10.27 0.24 -0.83
CA ILE A 95 -9.28 0.49 -1.88
C ILE A 95 -7.93 -0.01 -1.37
N HIS A 96 -7.27 -0.84 -2.17
CA HIS A 96 -5.96 -1.38 -1.87
C HIS A 96 -5.04 -1.22 -3.08
N CYS A 97 -3.88 -0.60 -2.87
CA CYS A 97 -2.89 -0.43 -3.92
C CYS A 97 -1.59 -1.15 -3.54
N ILE A 98 -1.08 -1.94 -4.47
CA ILE A 98 0.27 -2.52 -4.42
C ILE A 98 1.12 -1.92 -5.51
N GLY A 99 2.44 -2.02 -5.37
CA GLY A 99 3.34 -1.60 -6.42
C GLY A 99 4.76 -2.11 -6.24
N THR A 100 5.54 -1.88 -7.28
CA THR A 100 6.97 -2.20 -7.36
C THR A 100 7.64 -1.19 -8.30
N ASP A 101 8.93 -0.95 -8.14
CA ASP A 101 9.76 -0.20 -9.08
C ASP A 101 10.35 -1.10 -10.20
N GLU A 102 10.07 -2.40 -10.18
CA GLU A 102 10.47 -3.36 -11.21
C GLU A 102 9.24 -3.89 -11.96
N PHE A 103 9.06 -3.49 -13.22
CA PHE A 103 7.87 -3.86 -14.00
C PHE A 103 7.63 -5.38 -14.04
N ALA A 104 8.69 -6.16 -14.22
CA ALA A 104 8.64 -7.62 -14.30
C ALA A 104 8.11 -8.26 -13.01
N MET A 105 8.33 -7.63 -11.85
CA MET A 105 7.92 -8.16 -10.55
C MET A 105 6.46 -7.84 -10.21
N ARG A 106 5.79 -6.94 -10.94
CA ARG A 106 4.41 -6.52 -10.64
C ARG A 106 3.44 -7.71 -10.61
N GLY A 107 3.61 -8.66 -11.51
CA GLY A 107 2.78 -9.87 -11.60
C GLY A 107 3.04 -10.88 -10.48
N ASN A 108 4.18 -10.77 -9.80
CA ASN A 108 4.66 -11.75 -8.81
C ASN A 108 4.38 -11.32 -7.37
N ILE A 109 3.80 -10.14 -7.17
CA ILE A 109 3.41 -9.66 -5.85
C ILE A 109 2.25 -10.51 -5.32
N ILE A 110 2.46 -11.18 -4.20
CA ILE A 110 1.41 -11.84 -3.42
C ILE A 110 0.81 -10.79 -2.49
N CYS A 111 -0.51 -10.59 -2.56
CA CYS A 111 -1.20 -9.59 -1.75
C CYS A 111 -2.57 -10.06 -1.28
N GLY A 112 -3.11 -9.39 -0.26
CA GLY A 112 -4.47 -9.65 0.20
C GLY A 112 -4.99 -8.58 1.15
N VAL A 113 -6.31 -8.57 1.29
CA VAL A 113 -7.06 -7.73 2.24
C VAL A 113 -7.89 -8.66 3.11
N ALA A 114 -7.93 -8.39 4.42
CA ALA A 114 -8.73 -9.15 5.38
C ALA A 114 -9.51 -8.20 6.30
N PRO A 115 -10.76 -8.52 6.66
CA PRO A 115 -11.47 -7.79 7.69
C PRO A 115 -10.83 -8.05 9.06
N MET A 116 -10.85 -7.03 9.91
CA MET A 116 -10.52 -7.15 11.32
C MET A 116 -11.61 -7.97 12.02
N PRO A 117 -11.25 -8.93 12.88
CA PRO A 117 -12.23 -9.62 13.71
C PRO A 117 -12.87 -8.65 14.70
N GLU A 118 -14.13 -8.91 15.05
CA GLU A 118 -14.80 -8.16 16.11
C GLU A 118 -14.04 -8.33 17.45
N PRO A 119 -13.91 -7.27 18.27
CA PRO A 119 -13.33 -7.38 19.60
C PRO A 119 -14.16 -8.34 20.44
N LYS A 120 -13.57 -9.40 20.98
CA LYS A 120 -14.31 -10.37 21.79
C LYS A 120 -14.62 -9.85 23.20
N ASP A 121 -13.79 -8.97 23.75
CA ASP A 121 -13.83 -8.62 25.18
C ASP A 121 -13.60 -7.12 25.47
N GLY A 122 -13.99 -6.22 24.54
CA GLY A 122 -13.80 -4.77 24.71
C GLY A 122 -12.34 -4.28 24.59
N ASN A 123 -11.36 -5.18 24.69
CA ASN A 123 -9.99 -4.97 24.23
C ASN A 123 -9.99 -5.05 22.70
N GLY A 124 -9.93 -3.88 22.04
CA GLY A 124 -9.79 -3.81 20.59
C GLY A 124 -8.57 -4.61 20.11
N HIS A 125 -8.71 -5.32 18.99
CA HIS A 125 -7.59 -5.99 18.36
C HIS A 125 -6.57 -4.95 17.89
N GLU A 126 -5.29 -5.13 18.23
CA GLU A 126 -4.23 -4.28 17.70
C GLU A 126 -4.03 -4.64 16.21
N ALA A 127 -4.57 -3.82 15.29
CA ALA A 127 -4.52 -4.05 13.85
C ALA A 127 -3.09 -4.34 13.33
N SER A 128 -2.09 -3.72 13.97
CA SER A 128 -0.68 -3.98 13.75
C SER A 128 -0.27 -5.42 14.04
N SER A 129 -0.71 -5.99 15.16
CA SER A 129 -0.38 -7.37 15.54
C SER A 129 -1.15 -8.37 14.65
N TYR A 130 -2.40 -8.07 14.32
CA TYR A 130 -3.22 -8.92 13.45
C TYR A 130 -2.70 -9.00 12.00
N VAL A 131 -2.32 -7.87 11.39
CA VAL A 131 -1.77 -7.92 10.03
C VAL A 131 -0.44 -8.69 9.99
N ARG A 132 0.37 -8.58 11.05
CA ARG A 132 1.62 -9.35 11.16
C ARG A 132 1.37 -10.85 11.25
N SER A 133 0.34 -11.30 11.99
CA SER A 133 0.01 -12.72 12.06
C SER A 133 -0.46 -13.26 10.71
N ILE A 134 -1.26 -12.49 9.95
CA ILE A 134 -1.66 -12.87 8.58
C ILE A 134 -0.43 -12.97 7.67
N VAL A 135 0.45 -11.97 7.70
CA VAL A 135 1.66 -11.96 6.86
C VAL A 135 2.58 -13.14 7.20
N ALA A 136 2.79 -13.42 8.49
CA ALA A 136 3.57 -14.57 8.92
C ALA A 136 2.96 -15.90 8.45
N GLN A 137 1.62 -16.05 8.54
CA GLN A 137 0.94 -17.23 8.01
C GLN A 137 1.18 -17.38 6.50
N LYS A 138 0.99 -16.30 5.74
CA LYS A 138 1.13 -16.33 4.27
C LYS A 138 2.56 -16.52 3.79
N LEU A 139 3.54 -15.97 4.51
CA LEU A 139 4.94 -16.27 4.26
C LEU A 139 5.30 -17.71 4.65
N GLY A 140 4.75 -18.25 5.73
CA GLY A 140 4.95 -19.64 6.13
C GLY A 140 4.45 -20.63 5.08
N GLU A 141 3.23 -20.38 4.56
CA GLU A 141 2.67 -21.12 3.43
C GLU A 141 3.59 -21.02 2.19
N PHE A 142 4.00 -19.80 1.82
CA PHE A 142 4.82 -19.56 0.63
C PHE A 142 6.23 -20.17 0.71
N LEU A 143 6.86 -20.11 1.88
CA LEU A 143 8.23 -20.58 2.11
C LEU A 143 8.29 -22.03 2.61
N SER A 144 7.15 -22.66 2.87
CA SER A 144 7.05 -23.97 3.52
C SER A 144 7.81 -24.02 4.85
N VAL A 145 7.64 -22.98 5.68
CA VAL A 145 8.21 -22.89 7.04
C VAL A 145 7.10 -22.65 8.07
N ASN A 146 7.39 -22.88 9.35
CA ASN A 146 6.43 -22.59 10.41
C ASN A 146 6.24 -21.06 10.55
N PRO A 147 5.01 -20.54 10.48
CA PRO A 147 4.73 -19.12 10.70
C PRO A 147 5.27 -18.57 12.02
N ALA A 148 5.36 -19.40 13.07
CA ALA A 148 5.90 -19.00 14.36
C ALA A 148 7.39 -18.62 14.31
N ASP A 149 8.12 -19.10 13.31
CA ASP A 149 9.54 -18.80 13.10
C ASP A 149 9.74 -17.51 12.29
N ILE A 150 8.65 -16.88 11.82
CA ILE A 150 8.70 -15.65 11.00
C ILE A 150 8.52 -14.43 11.89
N GLU A 151 9.64 -13.78 12.19
CA GLU A 151 9.64 -12.55 12.98
C GLU A 151 9.68 -11.30 12.08
N ILE A 152 8.71 -10.41 12.23
CA ILE A 152 8.62 -9.15 11.46
C ILE A 152 9.02 -7.96 12.34
N LYS A 153 10.13 -7.30 12.01
CA LYS A 153 10.69 -6.17 12.79
C LYS A 153 10.60 -4.85 12.04
N ARG A 154 10.49 -3.76 12.79
CA ARG A 154 10.73 -2.39 12.31
C ARG A 154 11.89 -1.79 13.10
N LYS A 155 12.93 -1.34 12.41
CA LYS A 155 14.02 -0.60 13.04
C LYS A 155 13.62 0.87 13.20
N LYS A 156 14.11 1.52 14.24
CA LYS A 156 14.00 2.97 14.43
C LYS A 156 15.34 3.60 14.07
N VAL A 157 15.36 4.54 13.13
CA VAL A 157 16.55 5.28 12.70
C VAL A 157 16.23 6.76 12.83
N ASN A 158 17.05 7.52 13.57
CA ASN A 158 16.85 8.95 13.83
C ASN A 158 15.44 9.31 14.31
N GLY A 159 14.84 8.48 15.17
CA GLY A 159 13.48 8.71 15.67
C GLY A 159 12.36 8.19 14.76
N GLU A 160 12.64 7.88 13.49
CA GLU A 160 11.66 7.40 12.51
C GLU A 160 11.61 5.86 12.42
N LEU A 161 10.39 5.31 12.43
CA LEU A 161 10.19 3.88 12.20
C LEU A 161 10.34 3.55 10.71
N GLN A 162 11.35 2.75 10.40
CA GLN A 162 11.64 2.27 9.05
C GLN A 162 10.59 1.24 8.58
N PRO A 163 10.53 0.96 7.27
CA PRO A 163 9.68 -0.09 6.72
C PRO A 163 9.90 -1.46 7.41
N PRO A 164 8.85 -2.28 7.56
CA PRO A 164 8.96 -3.60 8.18
C PRO A 164 9.83 -4.53 7.34
N ARG A 165 10.58 -5.42 8.00
CA ARG A 165 11.41 -6.45 7.39
C ARG A 165 11.32 -7.76 8.16
N ILE A 166 11.48 -8.87 7.46
CA ILE A 166 11.63 -10.19 8.07
C ILE A 166 13.01 -10.26 8.75
N ALA A 167 13.08 -10.81 9.96
CA ALA A 167 14.33 -11.03 10.67
C ALA A 167 15.25 -12.01 9.91
N ALA A 168 16.57 -11.85 10.05
CA ALA A 168 17.54 -12.74 9.43
C ALA A 168 17.44 -14.15 10.04
N GLY A 169 17.52 -15.20 9.22
CA GLY A 169 17.49 -16.61 9.65
C GLY A 169 16.39 -17.45 9.01
N VAL A 170 15.32 -16.82 8.50
CA VAL A 170 14.36 -17.50 7.61
C VAL A 170 15.00 -17.62 6.22
N ALA A 171 14.84 -18.77 5.54
CA ALA A 171 15.54 -19.20 4.33
C ALA A 171 15.56 -18.22 3.12
N ARG A 172 14.93 -17.04 3.22
CA ARG A 172 15.00 -15.95 2.24
C ARG A 172 15.07 -14.58 2.92
N SER A 173 16.19 -14.26 3.56
CA SER A 173 16.50 -12.91 3.99
C SER A 173 16.60 -11.99 2.76
N GLY A 174 15.51 -11.30 2.43
CA GLY A 174 15.43 -10.50 1.20
C GLY A 174 14.02 -10.26 0.68
N ILE A 175 13.03 -11.05 1.13
CA ILE A 175 11.63 -10.81 0.75
C ILE A 175 11.20 -9.45 1.27
N ASP A 176 10.79 -8.60 0.35
CA ASP A 176 10.22 -7.31 0.67
C ASP A 176 8.75 -7.47 1.06
N ILE A 177 8.36 -6.80 2.13
CA ILE A 177 6.99 -6.85 2.67
C ILE A 177 6.42 -5.44 2.83
N SER A 178 5.10 -5.36 2.76
CA SER A 178 4.34 -4.14 3.05
C SER A 178 3.06 -4.52 3.77
N MET A 179 2.65 -3.69 4.73
CA MET A 179 1.45 -3.88 5.53
C MET A 179 0.76 -2.53 5.70
N SER A 180 -0.57 -2.55 5.72
CA SER A 180 -1.40 -1.39 6.04
C SER A 180 -2.66 -1.83 6.79
N HIS A 181 -3.25 -0.90 7.51
CA HIS A 181 -4.58 -1.06 8.09
C HIS A 181 -5.33 0.25 7.94
N ASP A 182 -6.64 0.16 7.70
CA ASP A 182 -7.55 1.31 7.68
C ASP A 182 -8.96 0.85 8.04
N GLY A 183 -9.60 1.57 8.96
CA GLY A 183 -10.89 1.18 9.53
C GLY A 183 -10.94 -0.29 9.97
N ARG A 184 -11.86 -1.04 9.36
CA ARG A 184 -12.10 -2.47 9.64
C ARG A 184 -11.26 -3.44 8.81
N PHE A 185 -10.26 -2.96 8.07
CA PHE A 185 -9.48 -3.80 7.16
C PHE A 185 -7.99 -3.73 7.44
N VAL A 186 -7.31 -4.84 7.20
CA VAL A 186 -5.86 -4.94 7.09
C VAL A 186 -5.49 -5.44 5.69
N ALA A 187 -4.32 -5.04 5.21
CA ALA A 187 -3.80 -5.49 3.93
C ALA A 187 -2.31 -5.77 4.00
N TYR A 188 -1.86 -6.69 3.13
CA TYR A 188 -0.46 -7.08 3.02
C TYR A 188 -0.04 -7.25 1.56
N ALA A 189 1.26 -7.12 1.33
CA ALA A 189 1.90 -7.47 0.08
C ALA A 189 3.33 -7.98 0.32
N PHE A 190 3.78 -8.97 -0.45
CA PHE A 190 5.17 -9.42 -0.49
C PHE A 190 5.54 -9.99 -1.86
N LEU A 191 6.83 -9.96 -2.19
CA LEU A 191 7.35 -10.49 -3.47
C LEU A 191 7.54 -12.01 -3.40
N SER A 192 7.14 -12.70 -4.49
CA SER A 192 7.46 -14.12 -4.71
C SER A 192 8.74 -14.32 -5.52
#